data_AF-A0AAV0LSH2-F1
#
_entry.id   AF-A0AAV0LSH2-F1
#
_cell.length_a   1.000
_cell.length_b   1.000
_cell.length_c   1.000
_cell.angle_alpha   90.00
_cell.angle_beta   90.00
_cell.angle_gamma   90.00
#
_symmetry.space_group_name_H-M   'P 1'
#
loop_
_entity.id
_entity.type
_entity.pdbx_description
1 polymer ?
#
loop_
_entity_poly.entity_id
_entity_poly.type
_entity_poly.pdbx_seq_one_letter_code
_entity_poly.pdbx_strand_id
1 'polypeptide(L)'
;MSMFRIFFLPNWEHAKDQYRLLGENVAKLRTDLMKEQLATFRSQLEDFARKHKNDIRKNPTFRAQFHEMCAKVGVDPLASNKGFWAELLGIGDFYYELGVQIVEICLNTRSHNGGLINLPELCNLLRQRRKGDRGAVTEDDCLRAISKLKVMGSGFEVISVGKKKLFGLCQRN
;
A
#
# COMPACT_ATOMS: atom_id res chain seq x y z
N MET A 1 -42.65 -33.89 41.56
CA MET A 1 -41.51 -33.80 40.62
C MET A 1 -41.32 -32.39 40.00
N SER A 2 -41.95 -31.32 40.52
CA SER A 2 -41.86 -29.96 39.93
C SER A 2 -40.97 -28.97 40.69
N MET A 3 -40.55 -29.26 41.92
CA MET A 3 -39.84 -28.28 42.76
C MET A 3 -38.31 -28.23 42.51
N PHE A 4 -37.71 -29.31 42.01
CA PHE A 4 -36.27 -29.37 41.67
C PHE A 4 -35.90 -28.56 40.42
N ARG A 5 -36.86 -28.31 39.51
CA ARG A 5 -36.63 -27.46 38.33
C ARG A 5 -36.53 -25.98 38.69
N ILE A 6 -37.23 -25.50 39.72
CA ILE A 6 -37.36 -24.06 39.98
C ILE A 6 -36.11 -23.45 40.64
N PHE A 7 -35.36 -24.22 41.43
CA PHE A 7 -34.15 -23.72 42.11
C PHE A 7 -32.85 -23.86 41.30
N PHE A 8 -32.75 -24.87 40.42
CA PHE A 8 -31.57 -25.06 39.58
C PHE A 8 -31.60 -24.23 38.29
N LEU A 9 -32.79 -23.81 37.82
CA LEU A 9 -32.93 -23.06 36.57
C LEU A 9 -32.31 -21.64 36.60
N PRO A 10 -32.48 -20.81 37.65
CA PRO A 10 -31.90 -19.47 37.69
C PRO A 10 -30.37 -19.50 37.72
N ASN A 11 -29.80 -20.51 38.38
CA ASN A 11 -28.37 -20.59 38.63
C ASN A 11 -27.56 -20.93 37.36
N TRP A 12 -28.09 -21.76 36.44
CA TRP A 12 -27.39 -22.05 35.18
C TRP A 12 -27.49 -20.89 34.19
N GLU A 13 -28.58 -20.13 34.23
CA GLU A 13 -28.80 -18.97 33.35
C GLU A 13 -27.84 -17.84 33.76
N HIS A 14 -27.73 -17.57 35.06
CA HIS A 14 -26.70 -16.68 35.61
C HIS A 14 -25.28 -17.16 35.33
N ALA A 15 -24.97 -18.44 35.51
CA ALA A 15 -23.64 -18.98 35.19
C ALA A 15 -23.32 -18.85 33.69
N LYS A 16 -24.28 -19.13 32.79
CA LYS A 16 -24.13 -18.99 31.35
C LYS A 16 -23.87 -17.54 30.95
N ASP A 17 -24.58 -16.57 31.54
CA ASP A 17 -24.32 -15.15 31.31
C ASP A 17 -22.96 -14.70 31.84
N GLN A 18 -22.54 -15.18 33.00
CA GLN A 18 -21.19 -14.91 33.53
C GLN A 18 -20.09 -15.46 32.62
N TYR A 19 -20.24 -16.69 32.10
CA TYR A 19 -19.29 -17.25 31.14
C TYR A 19 -19.29 -16.50 29.81
N ARG A 20 -20.45 -16.04 29.33
CA ARG A 20 -20.55 -15.20 28.13
C ARG A 20 -19.84 -13.86 28.32
N LEU A 21 -20.10 -13.16 29.43
CA LEU A 21 -19.46 -11.89 29.77
C LEU A 21 -17.94 -12.04 29.94
N LEU A 22 -17.50 -13.13 30.58
CA LEU A 22 -16.08 -13.44 30.70
C LEU A 22 -15.44 -13.67 29.33
N GLY A 23 -16.10 -14.43 28.45
CA GLY A 23 -15.66 -14.64 27.07
C GLY A 23 -15.58 -13.35 26.24
N GLU A 24 -16.59 -12.49 26.36
CA GLU A 24 -16.61 -11.17 25.72
C GLU A 24 -15.49 -10.26 26.24
N ASN A 25 -15.23 -10.26 27.56
CA ASN A 25 -14.15 -9.47 28.17
C ASN A 25 -12.76 -9.97 27.75
N VAL A 26 -12.54 -11.29 27.73
CA VAL A 26 -11.28 -11.87 27.24
C VAL A 26 -11.05 -11.55 25.76
N ALA A 27 -12.10 -11.62 24.95
CA ALA A 27 -12.03 -11.22 23.54
C ALA A 27 -11.67 -9.74 23.39
N LYS A 28 -12.34 -8.85 24.14
CA LYS A 28 -12.04 -7.41 24.17
C LYS A 28 -10.59 -7.15 24.57
N LEU A 29 -10.13 -7.72 25.69
CA LEU A 29 -8.76 -7.56 26.17
C LEU A 29 -7.73 -7.97 25.11
N ARG A 30 -7.95 -9.11 24.44
CA ARG A 30 -7.09 -9.57 23.35
C ARG A 30 -7.09 -8.59 22.18
N THR A 31 -8.27 -8.06 21.80
CA THR A 31 -8.35 -7.08 20.71
C THR A 31 -7.68 -5.75 21.06
N ASP A 32 -7.79 -5.29 22.30
CA ASP A 32 -7.19 -4.02 22.73
C ASP A 32 -5.67 -4.14 22.83
N LEU A 33 -5.16 -5.25 23.36
CA LEU A 33 -3.74 -5.58 23.32
C LEU A 33 -3.20 -5.58 21.88
N MET A 34 -3.93 -6.18 20.94
CA MET A 34 -3.52 -6.19 19.52
C MET A 34 -3.51 -4.79 18.91
N LYS A 35 -4.46 -3.91 19.26
CA LYS A 35 -4.46 -2.51 18.81
C LYS A 35 -3.25 -1.75 19.35
N GLU A 36 -2.91 -1.93 20.61
CA GLU A 36 -1.73 -1.31 21.21
C GLU A 36 -0.45 -1.76 20.52
N GLN A 37 -0.29 -3.08 20.29
CA GLN A 37 0.87 -3.62 19.58
C GLN A 37 0.97 -3.06 18.15
N LEU A 38 -0.15 -2.92 17.43
CA LEU A 38 -0.17 -2.28 16.11
C LEU A 38 0.20 -0.79 16.18
N ALA A 39 -0.20 -0.07 17.22
CA ALA A 39 0.17 1.33 17.42
C ALA A 39 1.67 1.47 17.68
N THR A 40 2.25 0.65 18.56
CA THR A 40 3.69 0.61 18.81
C THR A 40 4.47 0.27 17.55
N PHE A 41 4.02 -0.73 16.79
CA PHE A 41 4.67 -1.10 15.53
C PHE A 41 4.64 0.03 14.50
N ARG A 42 3.51 0.74 14.36
CA ARG A 42 3.40 1.89 13.45
C ARG A 42 4.39 2.99 13.81
N SER A 43 4.54 3.31 15.10
CA SER A 43 5.49 4.32 15.57
C SER A 43 6.95 3.88 15.34
N GLN A 44 7.29 2.62 15.56
CA GLN A 44 8.63 2.11 15.27
C GLN A 44 8.93 2.10 13.77
N LEU A 45 7.96 1.71 12.94
CA LEU A 45 8.06 1.72 11.50
C LEU A 45 8.26 3.14 10.96
N GLU A 46 7.63 4.11 11.60
CA GLU A 46 7.78 5.52 11.29
C GLU A 46 9.20 6.00 11.58
N ASP A 47 9.70 5.76 12.79
CA ASP A 47 11.06 6.13 13.17
C ASP A 47 12.10 5.47 12.27
N PHE A 48 11.88 4.20 11.92
CA PHE A 48 12.73 3.48 10.97
C PHE A 48 12.75 4.18 9.61
N ALA A 49 11.58 4.53 9.08
CA ALA A 49 11.48 5.14 7.79
C ALA A 49 12.03 6.57 7.75
N ARG A 50 11.90 7.34 8.84
CA ARG A 50 12.54 8.66 9.00
C ARG A 50 14.06 8.55 8.96
N LYS A 51 14.63 7.61 9.72
CA LYS A 51 16.09 7.38 9.79
C LYS A 51 16.67 6.91 8.47
N HIS A 52 15.93 6.06 7.75
CA HIS A 52 16.41 5.43 6.51
C HIS A 52 15.78 6.00 5.23
N LYS A 53 15.21 7.21 5.29
CA LYS A 53 14.52 7.85 4.14
C LYS A 53 15.38 7.86 2.87
N ASN A 54 16.65 8.25 2.98
CA ASN A 54 17.56 8.33 1.84
C ASN A 54 17.91 6.95 1.29
N ASP A 55 18.07 5.95 2.17
CA ASP A 55 18.35 4.57 1.78
C ASP A 55 17.16 3.98 1.02
N ILE A 56 15.94 4.20 1.51
CA ILE A 56 14.68 3.80 0.84
C ILE A 56 14.59 4.47 -0.54
N ARG A 57 14.99 5.74 -0.67
CA ARG A 57 14.96 6.44 -1.95
C ARG A 57 16.02 5.94 -2.94
N LYS A 58 17.25 5.69 -2.48
CA LYS A 58 18.38 5.37 -3.37
C LYS A 58 18.48 3.88 -3.72
N ASN A 59 18.15 2.99 -2.77
CA ASN A 59 18.31 1.55 -2.93
C ASN A 59 16.97 0.86 -3.28
N PRO A 60 16.80 0.35 -4.51
CA PRO A 60 15.55 -0.28 -4.94
C PRO A 60 15.21 -1.56 -4.16
N THR A 61 16.21 -2.37 -3.80
CA THR A 61 16.01 -3.60 -3.03
C THR A 61 15.49 -3.29 -1.64
N PHE A 62 16.10 -2.30 -0.98
CA PHE A 62 15.67 -1.88 0.34
C PHE A 62 14.29 -1.19 0.32
N ARG A 63 14.00 -0.41 -0.72
CA ARG A 63 12.66 0.14 -0.96
C ARG A 63 11.59 -0.95 -1.05
N ALA A 64 11.86 -2.01 -1.82
CA ALA A 64 10.93 -3.13 -1.96
C ALA A 64 10.68 -3.84 -0.61
N GLN A 65 11.74 -4.09 0.16
CA GLN A 65 11.64 -4.68 1.51
C GLN A 65 10.82 -3.79 2.46
N PHE A 66 11.01 -2.47 2.40
CA PHE A 66 10.23 -1.52 3.18
C PHE A 66 8.73 -1.61 2.83
N HIS A 67 8.39 -1.65 1.54
CA HIS A 67 7.01 -1.85 1.11
C HIS A 67 6.41 -3.18 1.56
N GLU A 68 7.18 -4.27 1.53
CA GLU A 68 6.74 -5.57 2.02
C GLU A 68 6.44 -5.53 3.53
N MET A 69 7.29 -4.85 4.31
CA MET A 69 7.07 -4.65 5.74
C MET A 69 5.79 -3.86 6.02
N CYS A 70 5.54 -2.77 5.28
CA CYS A 70 4.29 -2.01 5.41
C CYS A 70 3.07 -2.88 5.07
N ALA A 71 3.15 -3.67 3.99
CA ALA A 71 2.06 -4.53 3.54
C ALA A 71 1.70 -5.63 4.56
N LYS A 72 2.69 -6.23 5.23
CA LYS A 72 2.47 -7.24 6.28
C LYS A 72 1.64 -6.71 7.47
N VAL A 73 1.68 -5.41 7.72
CA VAL A 73 0.93 -4.75 8.79
C VAL A 73 -0.39 -4.12 8.29
N GLY A 74 -0.69 -4.30 7.00
CA GLY A 74 -1.89 -3.73 6.38
C GLY A 74 -1.79 -2.21 6.20
N VAL A 75 -0.58 -1.67 6.10
CA VAL A 75 -0.33 -0.25 5.84
C VAL A 75 0.17 -0.11 4.40
N ASP A 76 -0.50 0.71 3.58
CA ASP A 76 0.05 1.17 2.31
C ASP A 76 0.71 2.54 2.53
N PRO A 77 2.05 2.65 2.46
CA PRO A 77 2.76 3.91 2.66
C PRO A 77 2.44 4.93 1.55
N LEU A 78 1.77 4.51 0.47
CA LEU A 78 1.38 5.36 -0.65
C LEU A 78 -0.12 5.69 -0.68
N ALA A 79 -0.97 5.10 0.16
CA ALA A 79 -2.45 5.15 0.01
C ALA A 79 -3.08 6.55 0.12
N SER A 80 -2.48 7.48 0.88
CA SER A 80 -3.12 8.77 1.13
C SER A 80 -2.15 9.94 1.01
N ASN A 81 -2.59 10.98 0.28
CA ASN A 81 -1.89 12.26 0.13
C ASN A 81 -1.94 13.14 1.37
N LYS A 82 -2.88 12.83 2.26
CA LYS A 82 -2.95 13.36 3.63
C LYS A 82 -2.57 12.27 4.64
N GLY A 83 -1.99 11.19 4.15
CA GLY A 83 -1.54 10.08 4.96
C GLY A 83 -0.25 10.50 5.63
N PHE A 84 -0.18 10.19 6.92
CA PHE A 84 1.00 10.35 7.75
C PHE A 84 2.30 9.98 7.03
N TRP A 85 2.32 8.89 6.27
CA TRP A 85 3.47 8.40 5.52
C TRP A 85 3.91 9.27 4.32
N ALA A 86 2.95 9.92 3.65
CA ALA A 86 3.24 10.73 2.47
C ALA A 86 3.93 12.05 2.87
N GLU A 87 3.36 12.76 3.85
CA GLU A 87 3.87 14.04 4.35
C GLU A 87 5.20 13.86 5.10
N LEU A 88 5.35 12.76 5.82
CA LEU A 88 6.48 12.56 6.72
C LEU A 88 7.73 11.98 6.07
N LEU A 89 7.56 11.09 5.10
CA LEU A 89 8.67 10.38 4.50
C LEU A 89 9.03 10.87 3.10
N GLY A 90 8.15 11.65 2.43
CA GLY A 90 8.36 12.06 1.04
C GLY A 90 8.52 10.88 0.07
N ILE A 91 8.11 9.67 0.49
CA ILE A 91 8.09 8.49 -0.37
C ILE A 91 7.00 8.68 -1.44
N GLY A 92 5.88 9.32 -1.08
CA GLY A 92 4.86 9.75 -2.03
C GLY A 92 5.45 10.60 -3.16
N ASP A 93 6.27 11.60 -2.83
CA ASP A 93 6.90 12.51 -3.80
C ASP A 93 7.75 11.77 -4.83
N PHE A 94 8.48 10.73 -4.42
CA PHE A 94 9.26 9.91 -5.34
C PHE A 94 8.35 9.23 -6.39
N TYR A 95 7.22 8.65 -5.96
CA TYR A 95 6.29 8.00 -6.87
C TYR A 95 5.48 9.01 -7.71
N TYR A 96 5.22 10.21 -7.19
CA TYR A 96 4.63 11.30 -7.98
C TYR A 96 5.57 11.78 -9.07
N GLU A 97 6.85 12.04 -8.73
CA GLU A 97 7.89 12.40 -9.69
C GLU A 97 8.02 11.31 -10.77
N LEU A 98 7.99 10.04 -10.36
CA LEU A 98 8.03 8.90 -11.28
C LEU A 98 6.80 8.86 -12.18
N GLY A 99 5.61 9.10 -11.63
CA GLY A 99 4.36 9.18 -12.37
C GLY A 99 4.39 10.26 -13.45
N VAL A 100 4.81 11.48 -13.11
CA VAL A 100 4.95 12.59 -14.08
C VAL A 100 5.90 12.20 -15.22
N GLN A 101 7.06 11.62 -14.91
CA GLN A 101 8.01 11.20 -15.94
C GLN A 101 7.45 10.10 -16.85
N ILE A 102 6.66 9.17 -16.31
CA ILE A 102 5.96 8.14 -17.08
C ILE A 102 4.97 8.79 -18.05
N VAL A 103 4.18 9.76 -17.60
CA VAL A 103 3.23 10.50 -18.45
C VAL A 103 3.96 11.21 -19.59
N GLU A 104 5.04 11.92 -19.29
CA GLU A 104 5.84 12.63 -20.29
C GLU A 104 6.44 11.69 -21.34
N ILE A 105 6.95 10.52 -20.94
CA ILE A 105 7.44 9.50 -21.88
C ILE A 105 6.31 9.04 -22.82
N CYS A 106 5.10 8.83 -22.28
CA CYS A 106 3.96 8.41 -23.08
C CYS A 106 3.49 9.50 -24.06
N LEU A 107 3.51 10.77 -23.64
CA LEU A 107 3.22 11.90 -24.53
C LEU A 107 4.26 12.02 -25.66
N ASN A 108 5.55 11.88 -25.34
CA ASN A 108 6.65 12.00 -26.31
C ASN A 108 6.70 10.84 -27.31
N THR A 109 6.28 9.64 -26.90
CA THR A 109 6.28 8.45 -27.76
C THR A 109 4.98 8.26 -28.53
N ARG A 110 3.94 9.06 -28.24
CA ARG A 110 2.59 8.94 -28.81
C ARG A 110 2.56 8.91 -30.34
N SER A 111 3.36 9.75 -31.01
CA SER A 111 3.43 9.78 -32.48
C SER A 111 3.99 8.51 -33.11
N HIS A 112 4.75 7.72 -32.34
CA HIS A 112 5.42 6.51 -32.81
C HIS A 112 4.65 5.24 -32.46
N ASN A 113 4.00 5.19 -31.29
CA ASN A 113 3.36 3.98 -30.76
C ASN A 113 1.85 4.11 -30.53
N GLY A 114 1.24 5.24 -30.92
CA GLY A 114 -0.20 5.48 -30.75
C GLY A 114 -0.63 5.72 -29.30
N GLY A 115 0.30 5.92 -28.36
CA GLY A 115 0.02 6.14 -26.94
C GLY A 115 -0.02 4.87 -26.10
N LEU A 116 0.47 3.74 -26.64
CA LEU A 116 0.65 2.47 -25.93
C LEU A 116 2.12 2.09 -25.89
N ILE A 117 2.65 1.80 -24.69
CA ILE A 117 4.05 1.42 -24.51
C ILE A 117 4.19 0.16 -23.67
N ASN A 118 5.10 -0.74 -24.03
CA ASN A 118 5.41 -1.91 -23.22
C ASN A 118 6.02 -1.50 -21.88
N LEU A 119 5.62 -2.15 -20.79
CA LEU A 119 6.13 -1.81 -19.46
C LEU A 119 7.67 -1.93 -19.35
N PRO A 120 8.34 -2.98 -19.90
CA PRO A 120 9.81 -3.03 -19.92
C PRO A 120 10.45 -1.89 -20.72
N GLU A 121 9.84 -1.49 -21.84
CA GLU A 121 10.32 -0.39 -22.68
C GLU A 121 10.18 0.95 -21.96
N LEU A 122 9.03 1.20 -21.34
CA LEU A 122 8.79 2.35 -20.47
C LEU A 122 9.82 2.41 -19.34
N CYS A 123 10.09 1.30 -18.66
CA CYS A 123 11.10 1.21 -17.61
C CYS A 123 12.50 1.55 -18.13
N ASN A 124 12.85 1.08 -19.34
CA ASN A 124 14.14 1.37 -19.95
C ASN A 124 14.28 2.85 -20.31
N LEU A 125 13.27 3.47 -20.93
CA LEU A 125 13.26 4.90 -21.23
C LEU A 125 13.35 5.74 -19.95
N LEU A 126 12.65 5.34 -18.91
CA LEU A 126 12.66 6.00 -17.60
C LEU A 126 14.04 5.94 -16.95
N ARG A 127 14.70 4.77 -16.98
CA ARG A 127 16.08 4.59 -16.51
C ARG A 127 17.08 5.43 -17.31
N GLN A 128 16.91 5.50 -18.63
CA GLN A 128 17.76 6.32 -19.48
C GLN A 128 17.61 7.81 -19.17
N ARG A 129 16.39 8.26 -18.87
CA ARG A 129 16.09 9.64 -18.49
C ARG A 129 16.60 10.02 -17.11
N ARG A 130 16.66 9.04 -16.19
CA ARG A 130 17.14 9.21 -14.81
C ARG A 130 18.64 8.94 -14.64
N LYS A 131 19.45 8.88 -15.71
CA LYS A 131 20.91 8.75 -15.64
C LYS A 131 21.50 9.84 -14.73
N GLY A 132 21.84 9.50 -13.48
CA GLY A 132 22.33 10.40 -12.43
C GLY A 132 21.95 9.94 -11.00
N ASP A 133 22.14 10.79 -9.98
CA ASP A 133 21.86 10.51 -8.54
C ASP A 133 20.34 10.46 -8.20
N ARG A 134 19.46 10.29 -9.20
CA ARG A 134 17.99 10.32 -9.02
C ARG A 134 17.37 8.98 -8.62
N GLY A 135 18.22 8.04 -8.17
CA GLY A 135 17.84 6.72 -7.65
C GLY A 135 17.55 5.69 -8.75
N ALA A 136 17.94 4.43 -8.51
CA ALA A 136 17.62 3.34 -9.41
C ALA A 136 16.13 2.97 -9.32
N VAL A 137 15.54 2.62 -10.47
CA VAL A 137 14.10 2.33 -10.60
C VAL A 137 13.87 0.92 -11.13
N THR A 138 12.98 0.19 -10.48
CA THR A 138 12.54 -1.16 -10.83
C THR A 138 11.19 -1.15 -11.54
N GLU A 139 10.81 -2.29 -12.11
CA GLU A 139 9.48 -2.45 -12.71
C GLU A 139 8.34 -2.33 -11.68
N ASP A 140 8.58 -2.81 -10.45
CA ASP A 140 7.64 -2.66 -9.32
C ASP A 140 7.39 -1.19 -8.99
N ASP A 141 8.44 -0.36 -9.02
CA ASP A 141 8.30 1.08 -8.79
C ASP A 141 7.41 1.75 -9.84
N CYS A 142 7.59 1.38 -11.11
CA CYS A 142 6.78 1.86 -12.22
C CYS A 142 5.31 1.46 -12.04
N LEU A 143 5.03 0.21 -11.69
CA LEU A 143 3.67 -0.28 -11.44
C LEU A 143 3.00 0.47 -10.29
N ARG A 144 3.74 0.73 -9.20
CA ARG A 144 3.23 1.51 -8.06
C ARG A 144 2.93 2.95 -8.45
N ALA A 145 3.82 3.61 -9.20
CA ALA A 145 3.58 4.96 -9.70
C ALA A 145 2.36 5.03 -10.62
N ILE A 146 2.22 4.08 -11.55
CA ILE A 146 1.07 3.99 -12.46
C ILE A 146 -0.23 3.79 -11.66
N SER A 147 -0.21 2.96 -10.62
CA SER A 147 -1.38 2.75 -9.76
C SER A 147 -1.85 4.04 -9.08
N LYS A 148 -0.94 5.01 -8.85
CA LYS A 148 -1.29 6.35 -8.34
C LYS A 148 -1.84 7.27 -9.42
N LEU A 149 -1.33 7.19 -10.65
CA LEU A 149 -1.90 7.94 -11.78
C LEU A 149 -3.37 7.60 -12.04
N LYS A 150 -3.78 6.35 -11.78
CA LYS A 150 -5.19 5.93 -11.92
C LYS A 150 -6.16 6.73 -11.03
N VAL A 151 -5.69 7.25 -9.88
CA VAL A 151 -6.50 8.08 -8.99
C VAL A 151 -6.74 9.47 -9.58
N MET A 152 -5.88 9.93 -10.50
CA MET A 152 -5.99 11.24 -11.14
C MET A 152 -7.00 11.29 -12.30
N GLY A 153 -7.56 10.14 -12.71
CA GLY A 153 -8.61 10.06 -13.73
C GLY A 153 -8.50 8.83 -14.62
N SER A 154 -9.51 8.61 -15.47
CA SER A 154 -9.60 7.45 -16.38
C SER A 154 -8.67 7.50 -17.61
N GLY A 155 -7.64 8.35 -17.57
CA GLY A 155 -6.73 8.58 -18.69
C GLY A 155 -5.51 7.66 -18.72
N PHE A 156 -5.29 6.86 -17.68
CA PHE A 156 -4.10 6.02 -17.53
C PHE A 156 -4.50 4.58 -17.23
N GLU A 157 -4.14 3.66 -18.11
CA GLU A 157 -4.52 2.26 -17.95
C GLU A 157 -3.35 1.31 -18.24
N VAL A 158 -3.26 0.25 -17.44
CA VAL A 158 -2.38 -0.88 -17.71
C VAL A 158 -3.22 -1.97 -18.36
N ILE A 159 -2.94 -2.26 -19.62
CA ILE A 159 -3.63 -3.27 -20.43
C ILE A 159 -2.75 -4.51 -20.48
N SER A 160 -3.32 -5.67 -20.15
CA SER A 160 -2.61 -6.94 -20.29
C SER A 160 -2.97 -7.57 -21.63
N VAL A 161 -1.98 -7.76 -22.51
CA VAL A 161 -2.15 -8.41 -23.82
C VAL A 161 -1.28 -9.67 -23.84
N GLY A 162 -1.93 -10.82 -23.70
CA GLY A 162 -1.25 -12.11 -23.51
C GLY A 162 -0.38 -12.12 -22.25
N LYS A 163 0.93 -12.31 -22.41
CA LYS A 163 1.91 -12.27 -21.30
C LYS A 163 2.54 -10.89 -21.08
N LYS A 164 2.17 -9.88 -21.86
CA LYS A 164 2.77 -8.54 -21.82
C LYS A 164 1.84 -7.55 -21.13
N LYS A 165 2.42 -6.63 -20.36
CA LYS A 165 1.74 -5.46 -19.79
C LYS A 165 2.11 -4.23 -20.61
N LEU A 166 1.08 -3.55 -21.11
CA LEU A 166 1.17 -2.29 -21.83
C LEU A 166 0.64 -1.19 -20.91
N PHE A 167 1.29 -0.03 -20.91
CA PHE A 167 0.76 1.18 -20.30
C PHE A 167 0.26 2.10 -21.40
N GLY A 168 -0.95 2.64 -21.21
CA GLY A 168 -1.63 3.46 -22.20
C GLY A 168 -2.16 4.76 -21.62
N LEU A 169 -2.01 5.83 -22.40
CA LEU A 169 -2.77 7.06 -22.22
C LEU A 169 -4.13 6.90 -22.93
N CYS A 170 -5.16 6.54 -22.18
CA CYS A 170 -6.54 6.50 -22.66
C CYS A 170 -7.11 7.93 -22.70
N GLN A 171 -6.65 8.77 -23.63
CA GLN A 171 -7.43 9.94 -24.00
C GLN A 171 -8.60 9.46 -24.86
N ARG A 172 -9.75 9.20 -24.21
CA ARG A 172 -11.03 9.32 -24.93
C ARG A 172 -11.10 10.76 -25.41
N ASN A 173 -10.94 10.96 -26.72
CA ASN A 173 -11.44 12.17 -27.38
C ASN A 173 -12.92 12.33 -27.09
#